data_AF-A0A239HVN0-F1
#
_entry.id   AF-A0A239HVN0-F1
#
_cell.length_a   1.000
_cell.length_b   1.000
_cell.length_c   1.000
_cell.angle_alpha   90.00
_cell.angle_beta   90.00
_cell.angle_gamma   90.00
#
_symmetry.space_group_name_H-M   'P 1'
#
loop_
_entity.id
_entity.type
_entity.pdbx_description
1 polymer ?
#
loop_
_entity_poly.entity_id
_entity_poly.type
_entity_poly.pdbx_seq_one_letter_code
_entity_poly.pdbx_strand_id
1 'polypeptide(L)'
;MRGRGRPVLWTLAGAAVLAAAGLRRLRTVEVTGESMLPGLRPGDWLIIRAGARPTPGAVVVAEHPQRSGLLVVKRATRHTDEGWWLESDNQRAPGRSDSWDFGAVPDDLVKGRVLARYWPLPPKPVK
;
A
#
# COMPACT_ATOMS: atom_id res chain seq x y z
N MET A 1 -15.80 19.87 -60.61
CA MET A 1 -16.11 18.88 -59.55
C MET A 1 -15.11 19.07 -58.42
N ARG A 2 -15.59 19.39 -57.20
CA ARG A 2 -14.75 19.71 -56.03
C ARG A 2 -14.24 18.42 -55.36
N GLY A 3 -12.93 18.20 -55.34
CA GLY A 3 -12.28 17.19 -54.50
C GLY A 3 -11.54 17.85 -53.34
N ARG A 4 -12.12 17.82 -52.14
CA ARG A 4 -11.49 18.24 -50.88
C ARG A 4 -10.57 17.13 -50.38
N GLY A 5 -9.26 17.38 -50.30
CA GLY A 5 -8.35 16.60 -49.45
C GLY A 5 -8.23 17.25 -48.08
N ARG A 6 -8.72 16.60 -47.01
CA ARG A 6 -8.50 17.02 -45.62
C ARG A 6 -7.16 16.42 -45.14
N PRO A 7 -6.27 17.16 -44.47
CA PRO A 7 -5.10 16.56 -43.85
C PRO A 7 -5.52 15.83 -42.56
N VAL A 8 -5.13 14.55 -42.44
CA VAL A 8 -5.19 13.80 -41.19
C VAL A 8 -3.91 14.10 -40.42
N LEU A 9 -4.02 14.86 -39.33
CA LEU A 9 -2.95 14.99 -38.35
C LEU A 9 -3.58 15.03 -36.95
N TRP A 10 -3.66 13.88 -36.29
CA TRP A 10 -3.90 13.78 -34.85
C TRP A 10 -3.36 12.46 -34.31
N THR A 11 -2.16 12.48 -33.76
CA THR A 11 -1.76 11.54 -32.71
C THR A 11 -0.64 12.13 -31.89
N LEU A 12 -0.96 12.81 -30.78
CA LEU A 12 -0.18 12.77 -29.52
C LEU A 12 -1.04 13.34 -28.38
N ALA A 13 -1.98 12.57 -27.83
CA ALA A 13 -2.71 12.94 -26.61
C ALA A 13 -3.11 11.72 -25.74
N GLY A 14 -2.30 10.64 -25.75
CA GLY A 14 -2.66 9.38 -25.08
C GLY A 14 -1.97 9.08 -23.74
N ALA A 15 -0.82 9.68 -23.43
CA ALA A 15 0.03 9.21 -22.31
C ALA A 15 -0.22 9.91 -20.95
N ALA A 16 -0.77 11.13 -20.92
CA ALA A 16 -0.90 11.90 -19.68
C ALA A 16 -2.09 11.48 -18.79
N VAL A 17 -3.17 10.96 -19.38
CA VAL A 17 -4.40 10.61 -18.65
C VAL A 17 -4.24 9.33 -17.82
N LEU A 18 -3.50 8.33 -18.33
CA LEU A 18 -3.22 7.08 -17.59
C LEU A 18 -2.22 7.30 -16.44
N ALA A 19 -1.22 8.16 -16.63
CA ALA A 19 -0.26 8.50 -15.58
C ALA A 19 -0.97 9.23 -14.41
N ALA A 20 -1.81 10.22 -14.71
CA ALA A 20 -2.56 10.97 -13.69
C ALA A 20 -3.53 10.09 -12.89
N ALA A 21 -4.19 9.11 -13.53
CA ALA A 21 -5.05 8.15 -12.83
C ALA A 21 -4.29 7.28 -11.81
N GLY A 22 -3.01 6.96 -12.10
CA GLY A 22 -2.14 6.23 -11.18
C GLY A 22 -1.79 7.02 -9.92
N LEU A 23 -1.50 8.32 -10.06
CA LEU A 23 -1.20 9.22 -8.94
C LEU A 23 -2.42 9.43 -8.01
N ARG A 24 -3.64 9.43 -8.55
CA ARG A 24 -4.88 9.57 -7.73
C ARG A 24 -5.08 8.47 -6.70
N ARG A 25 -4.37 7.35 -6.81
CA ARG A 25 -4.43 6.23 -5.85
C ARG A 25 -3.32 6.28 -4.81
N LEU A 26 -2.41 7.25 -4.87
CA LEU A 26 -1.39 7.40 -3.84
C LEU A 26 -2.00 8.04 -2.59
N ARG A 27 -1.71 7.46 -1.43
CA ARG A 27 -2.10 7.99 -0.12
C ARG A 27 -0.91 7.93 0.82
N THR A 28 -0.97 8.72 1.88
CA THR A 28 0.04 8.73 2.93
C THR A 28 -0.52 8.16 4.22
N VAL A 29 0.30 7.41 4.96
CA VAL A 29 -0.06 6.82 6.26
C VAL A 29 1.10 7.02 7.22
N GLU A 30 0.79 7.48 8.43
CA GLU A 30 1.74 7.53 9.54
C GLU A 30 1.73 6.19 10.29
N VAL A 31 2.91 5.70 10.64
CA VAL A 31 3.10 4.57 11.54
C VAL A 31 3.08 5.09 12.98
N THR A 32 2.16 4.61 13.80
CA THR A 32 2.03 5.04 15.20
C THR A 32 2.46 3.98 16.21
N GLY A 33 2.47 2.70 15.82
CA GLY A 33 2.79 1.57 16.68
C GLY A 33 4.13 0.89 16.37
N GLU A 34 4.62 0.11 17.33
CA GLU A 34 5.92 -0.57 17.26
C GLU A 34 5.88 -1.95 16.60
N SER A 35 4.70 -2.39 16.15
CA SER A 35 4.49 -3.75 15.63
C SER A 35 5.26 -4.07 14.34
N MET A 36 5.76 -3.06 13.64
CA MET A 36 6.55 -3.23 12.42
C MET A 36 8.05 -2.96 12.62
N LEU A 37 8.51 -2.84 13.87
CA LEU A 37 9.94 -2.77 14.16
C LEU A 37 10.66 -4.07 13.73
N PRO A 38 11.95 -4.00 13.35
CA PRO A 38 12.76 -2.77 13.23
C PRO A 38 12.56 -2.02 11.90
N GLY A 39 11.80 -2.59 10.96
CA GLY A 39 11.67 -2.08 9.59
C GLY A 39 10.96 -0.73 9.51
N LEU A 40 9.88 -0.56 10.28
CA LEU A 40 9.12 0.67 10.40
C LEU A 40 8.98 1.08 11.87
N ARG A 41 9.20 2.37 12.14
CA ARG A 41 9.17 2.96 13.48
C ARG A 41 7.97 3.89 13.63
N PRO A 42 7.47 4.09 14.86
CA PRO A 42 6.55 5.19 15.14
C PRO A 42 7.11 6.52 14.61
N GLY A 43 6.28 7.29 13.92
CA GLY A 43 6.64 8.53 13.23
C GLY A 43 7.12 8.36 11.78
N ASP A 44 7.25 7.13 11.28
CA ASP A 44 7.50 6.87 9.86
C ASP A 44 6.25 7.21 9.03
N TRP A 45 6.42 7.99 7.97
CA TRP A 45 5.40 8.28 6.98
C TRP A 45 5.63 7.48 5.70
N LEU A 46 4.58 6.78 5.28
CA LEU A 46 4.58 5.83 4.18
C LEU A 46 3.76 6.37 3.02
N ILE A 47 4.21 6.12 1.80
CA ILE A 47 3.39 6.22 0.60
C ILE A 47 2.81 4.84 0.30
N ILE A 48 1.49 4.78 0.13
CA ILE A 48 0.78 3.57 -0.27
C ILE A 48 0.12 3.74 -1.63
N ARG A 49 -0.02 2.64 -2.36
CA ARG A 49 -0.89 2.55 -3.54
C ARG A 49 -2.23 1.94 -3.12
N ALA A 50 -3.26 2.77 -3.03
CA ALA A 50 -4.60 2.34 -2.66
C ALA A 50 -5.18 1.35 -3.69
N GLY A 51 -5.77 0.26 -3.20
CA GLY A 51 -6.34 -0.82 -3.99
C GLY A 51 -5.30 -1.67 -4.75
N ALA A 52 -4.00 -1.50 -4.49
CA ALA A 52 -3.00 -2.42 -4.99
C ALA A 52 -3.11 -3.76 -4.26
N ARG A 53 -3.24 -4.85 -5.02
CA ARG A 53 -3.24 -6.21 -4.44
C ARG A 53 -1.91 -6.49 -3.74
N PRO A 54 -1.92 -7.12 -2.56
CA PRO A 54 -0.70 -7.52 -1.89
C PRO A 54 0.07 -8.57 -2.67
N THR A 55 1.34 -8.71 -2.32
CA THR A 55 2.21 -9.82 -2.73
C THR A 55 2.89 -10.35 -1.48
N PRO A 56 3.27 -11.64 -1.41
CA PRO A 56 3.99 -12.17 -0.26
C PRO A 56 5.23 -11.33 0.07
N GLY A 57 5.45 -11.08 1.36
CA GLY A 57 6.49 -10.21 1.89
C GLY A 57 6.19 -8.70 1.84
N ALA A 58 5.14 -8.25 1.15
CA ALA A 58 4.82 -6.83 1.07
C ALA A 58 4.27 -6.29 2.40
N VAL A 59 4.61 -5.04 2.71
CA VAL A 59 3.92 -4.31 3.78
C VAL A 59 2.63 -3.69 3.21
N VAL A 60 1.53 -3.84 3.92
CA VAL A 60 0.20 -3.39 3.52
C VAL A 60 -0.47 -2.59 4.61
N VAL A 61 -1.42 -1.76 4.20
CA VAL A 61 -2.39 -1.13 5.09
C VAL A 61 -3.70 -1.87 4.93
N ALA A 62 -4.27 -2.34 6.03
CA ALA A 62 -5.56 -3.01 6.07
C ALA A 62 -6.44 -2.39 7.16
N GLU A 63 -7.75 -2.53 7.01
CA GLU A 63 -8.68 -2.27 8.10
C GLU A 63 -8.77 -3.52 9.00
N HIS A 64 -8.82 -3.29 10.30
CA HIS A 64 -8.85 -4.35 11.29
C HIS A 64 -10.20 -5.09 11.24
N PRO A 65 -10.21 -6.43 11.10
CA PRO A 65 -11.45 -7.18 10.83
C PRO A 65 -12.49 -7.09 11.96
N GLN A 66 -12.05 -7.02 13.23
CA GLN A 66 -12.96 -6.89 14.37
C GLN A 66 -13.12 -5.45 14.89
N ARG A 67 -12.43 -4.45 14.30
CA ARG A 67 -12.43 -3.05 14.78
C ARG A 67 -12.55 -2.11 13.58
N SER A 68 -13.79 -1.88 13.13
CA SER A 68 -14.04 -1.05 11.95
C SER A 68 -13.48 0.37 12.11
N GLY A 69 -12.93 0.91 11.02
CA GLY A 69 -12.25 2.21 10.99
C GLY A 69 -10.81 2.20 11.51
N LEU A 70 -10.36 1.16 12.23
CA LEU A 70 -8.97 1.05 12.65
C LEU A 70 -8.10 0.53 11.50
N LEU A 71 -7.15 1.33 11.06
CA LEU A 71 -6.14 0.92 10.08
C LEU A 71 -4.92 0.31 10.78
N VAL A 72 -4.42 -0.79 10.22
CA VAL A 72 -3.22 -1.49 10.68
C VAL A 72 -2.21 -1.61 9.53
N VAL A 73 -0.93 -1.47 9.87
CA VAL A 73 0.19 -1.71 8.95
C VAL A 73 0.82 -3.05 9.31
N LYS A 74 0.86 -3.98 8.35
CA LYS A 74 1.35 -5.37 8.57
C LYS A 74 2.09 -5.91 7.36
N ARG A 75 2.86 -6.99 7.56
CA ARG A 75 3.48 -7.74 6.47
C ARG A 75 2.56 -8.85 6.01
N ALA A 76 2.24 -8.86 4.72
CA ALA A 76 1.52 -9.94 4.08
C ALA A 76 2.45 -11.15 3.90
N THR A 77 2.23 -12.24 4.65
CA THR A 77 3.14 -13.41 4.60
C THR A 77 2.66 -14.43 3.57
N ARG A 78 1.35 -14.72 3.54
CA ARG A 78 0.73 -15.63 2.57
C ARG A 78 -0.73 -15.25 2.30
N HIS A 79 -1.24 -15.68 1.15
CA HIS A 79 -2.67 -15.64 0.85
C HIS A 79 -3.28 -17.01 1.16
N THR A 80 -4.48 -17.02 1.71
CA THR A 80 -5.28 -18.19 2.04
C THR A 80 -6.66 -18.05 1.38
N ASP A 81 -7.49 -19.09 1.46
CA ASP A 81 -8.85 -19.05 0.92
C ASP A 81 -9.74 -17.99 1.61
N GLU A 82 -9.38 -17.58 2.83
CA GLU A 82 -10.08 -16.58 3.64
C GLU A 82 -9.52 -15.15 3.46
N GLY A 83 -8.39 -14.99 2.75
CA GLY A 83 -7.75 -13.70 2.50
C GLY A 83 -6.25 -13.67 2.82
N TRP A 84 -5.72 -12.51 3.19
CA TRP A 84 -4.30 -12.35 3.48
C TRP A 84 -3.97 -12.62 4.94
N TRP A 85 -3.01 -13.50 5.17
CA TRP A 85 -2.38 -13.64 6.48
C TRP A 85 -1.37 -12.50 6.68
N LEU A 86 -1.66 -11.63 7.64
CA LEU A 86 -0.93 -10.41 7.92
C LEU A 86 -0.24 -10.52 9.28
N GLU A 87 1.07 -10.32 9.33
CA GLU A 87 1.86 -10.48 10.54
C GLU A 87 2.59 -9.18 10.91
N SER A 88 2.77 -9.00 12.22
CA SER A 88 3.67 -8.00 12.78
C SER A 88 5.12 -8.47 12.64
N ASP A 89 6.03 -7.60 12.19
CA ASP A 89 7.48 -7.90 12.21
C ASP A 89 8.01 -7.99 13.65
N ASN A 90 7.41 -7.21 14.56
CA ASN A 90 7.69 -7.23 15.99
C ASN A 90 6.55 -7.91 16.75
N GLN A 91 6.63 -9.24 16.86
CA GLN A 91 5.74 -10.07 17.67
C GLN A 91 5.92 -9.89 19.18
N ARG A 92 6.63 -8.87 19.66
CA ARG A 92 6.71 -8.52 21.09
C ARG A 92 6.13 -7.14 21.38
N ALA A 93 5.73 -6.39 20.35
CA ALA A 93 5.23 -5.03 20.51
C ALA A 93 3.98 -4.99 21.41
N PRO A 94 3.88 -4.01 22.32
CA PRO A 94 2.69 -3.80 23.12
C PRO A 94 1.51 -3.41 22.20
N GLY A 95 0.33 -3.99 22.45
CA GLY A 95 -0.87 -3.70 21.67
C GLY A 95 -0.82 -4.14 20.20
N ARG A 96 0.18 -4.93 19.79
CA ARG A 96 0.17 -5.56 18.46
C ARG A 96 -1.10 -6.42 18.32
N SER A 97 -1.68 -6.38 17.13
CA SER A 97 -2.79 -7.23 16.76
C SER A 97 -2.61 -7.60 15.30
N ASP A 98 -2.57 -8.89 15.01
CA ASP A 98 -2.35 -9.41 13.66
C ASP A 98 -3.07 -10.75 13.43
N SER A 99 -2.77 -11.45 12.32
CA SER A 99 -3.49 -12.67 11.95
C SER A 99 -3.36 -13.82 12.95
N TRP A 100 -2.41 -13.79 13.87
CA TRP A 100 -2.38 -14.75 14.97
C TRP A 100 -3.54 -14.54 15.96
N ASP A 101 -4.04 -13.30 16.07
CA ASP A 101 -5.15 -12.95 16.97
C ASP A 101 -6.51 -13.00 16.28
N PHE A 102 -6.57 -12.69 14.98
CA PHE A 102 -7.84 -12.51 14.26
C PHE A 102 -8.00 -13.32 12.97
N GLY A 103 -7.02 -14.15 12.62
CA GLY A 103 -7.06 -14.97 11.40
C GLY A 103 -6.72 -14.19 10.13
N ALA A 104 -7.05 -14.75 8.97
CA ALA A 104 -6.81 -14.10 7.69
C ALA A 104 -7.67 -12.83 7.54
N VAL A 105 -7.11 -11.83 6.87
CA VAL A 105 -7.81 -10.57 6.57
C VAL A 105 -8.41 -10.64 5.17
N PRO A 106 -9.74 -10.53 5.01
CA PRO A 106 -10.39 -10.48 3.72
C PRO A 106 -9.79 -9.44 2.77
N ASP A 107 -9.75 -9.76 1.48
CA ASP A 107 -9.10 -8.95 0.45
C ASP A 107 -9.63 -7.51 0.36
N ASP A 108 -10.92 -7.30 0.64
CA ASP A 108 -11.61 -6.01 0.62
C ASP A 108 -11.25 -5.10 1.83
N LEU A 109 -10.78 -5.69 2.92
CA LEU A 109 -10.24 -4.96 4.06
C LEU A 109 -8.81 -4.49 3.81
N VAL A 110 -8.09 -5.06 2.84
CA VAL A 110 -6.75 -4.60 2.47
C VAL A 110 -6.83 -3.34 1.61
N LYS A 111 -6.49 -2.19 2.20
CA LYS A 111 -6.66 -0.87 1.57
C LYS A 111 -5.56 -0.56 0.55
N GLY A 112 -4.37 -1.15 0.68
CA GLY A 112 -3.33 -1.02 -0.33
C GLY A 112 -1.94 -1.42 0.14
N ARG A 113 -0.99 -1.40 -0.79
CA ARG A 113 0.40 -1.79 -0.57
C ARG A 113 1.28 -0.58 -0.29
N VAL A 114 2.16 -0.69 0.70
CA VAL A 114 3.22 0.29 0.96
C VAL A 114 4.25 0.25 -0.18
N LEU A 115 4.56 1.41 -0.75
CA LEU A 115 5.55 1.56 -1.81
C LEU A 115 6.90 2.00 -1.25
N ALA A 116 6.90 2.95 -0.32
CA ALA A 116 8.11 3.49 0.28
C ALA A 116 7.79 4.20 1.61
N ARG A 117 8.78 4.24 2.51
CA ARG A 117 8.87 5.25 3.56
C ARG A 117 9.47 6.52 2.95
N TYR A 118 8.76 7.64 3.01
CA TYR A 118 9.27 8.91 2.46
C TYR A 118 9.76 9.88 3.53
N TRP A 119 9.37 9.69 4.79
CA TRP A 119 9.85 10.47 5.93
C TRP A 119 9.85 9.62 7.22
N PRO A 120 10.80 9.80 8.15
CA PRO A 120 12.11 10.39 7.90
C PRO A 120 12.86 9.56 6.83
N LEU A 121 13.65 10.24 6.01
CA LEU A 121 14.48 9.55 5.03
C LEU A 121 15.47 8.65 5.77
N PRO A 122 15.65 7.38 5.35
CA PRO A 122 16.68 6.53 5.93
C PRO A 122 18.04 7.25 5.86
N PRO A 123 18.90 7.12 6.89
CA PRO A 123 20.25 7.66 6.83
C PRO A 123 20.96 7.07 5.61
N LYS A 124 21.79 7.89 4.94
CA LYS A 124 22.59 7.41 3.80
C LYS A 124 23.41 6.18 4.26
N PRO A 125 23.44 5.10 3.48
CA PRO A 125 24.32 3.97 3.79
C PRO A 125 25.75 4.48 3.93
N VAL A 126 26.42 4.15 5.03
CA VAL A 126 27.85 4.37 5.17
C VAL A 126 28.52 3.35 4.24
N LYS A 127 29.30 3.84 3.27
CA LYS A 127 30.07 2.99 2.35
C LYS A 127 31.24 2.32 3.05
#